data_AF-A0A811R2A3-F1
#
_entry.id   AF-A0A811R2A3-F1
#
_cell.length_a   1.000
_cell.length_b   1.000
_cell.length_c   1.000
_cell.angle_alpha   90.00
_cell.angle_beta   90.00
_cell.angle_gamma   90.00
#
_symmetry.space_group_name_H-M   'P 1'
#
loop_
_entity.id
_entity.type
_entity.pdbx_description
1 polymer ?
#
loop_
_entity_poly.entity_id
_entity_poly.type
_entity_poly.pdbx_seq_one_letter_code
_entity_poly.pdbx_strand_id
1 'polypeptide(L)'
;MHQRFRVLELASLASGEQAAAFLAAVRCLVSTAAGVDHIDLAECARRGVVVANSGTVYSADVADHAVGVLVVVLRRVSAAERFVRRRLWPLHDGGYPLGSKLGGKRVGIIGLGNIGSLIAKRLEAFGCVIYYHSRRPKDSVSYRYFPNVHHRF
;
A
#
# COMPACT_ATOMS: atom_id res chain seq x y z
N MET A 1 -2.98 42.98 4.80
CA MET A 1 -2.60 42.08 5.91
C MET A 1 -2.30 40.70 5.33
N HIS A 2 -1.08 40.48 4.82
CA HIS A 2 -0.68 39.22 4.18
C HIS A 2 -0.05 38.28 5.22
N GLN A 3 -0.77 37.25 5.67
CA GLN A 3 -0.15 36.16 6.44
C GLN A 3 0.70 35.32 5.48
N ARG A 4 2.03 35.37 5.66
CA ARG A 4 2.96 34.45 4.98
C ARG A 4 2.82 33.06 5.63
N PHE A 5 2.10 32.16 4.98
CA PHE A 5 2.06 30.75 5.37
C PHE A 5 3.43 30.12 5.07
N ARG A 6 4.03 29.46 6.07
CA ARG A 6 5.23 28.64 5.88
C ARG A 6 4.82 27.17 5.84
N VAL A 7 5.01 26.56 4.67
CA VAL A 7 4.79 25.14 4.41
C VAL A 7 6.14 24.44 4.56
N LEU A 8 6.18 23.38 5.36
CA LEU A 8 7.36 22.51 5.46
C LEU A 8 7.07 21.21 4.71
N GLU A 9 7.89 20.92 3.71
CA GLU A 9 7.97 19.59 3.11
C GLU A 9 9.04 18.80 3.88
N LEU A 10 8.67 17.62 4.38
CA LEU A 10 9.51 16.79 5.26
C LEU A 10 10.82 16.28 4.64
N ALA A 11 11.09 16.61 3.37
CA ALA A 11 12.29 16.18 2.66
C ALA A 11 13.53 17.07 2.90
N SER A 12 13.39 18.24 3.54
CA SER A 12 14.51 19.17 3.72
C SER A 12 14.49 19.85 5.09
N LEU A 13 15.36 19.40 5.99
CA LEU A 13 15.79 20.20 7.13
C LEU A 13 17.21 20.70 6.83
N ALA A 14 17.36 22.01 6.65
CA ALA A 14 18.66 22.65 6.87
C ALA A 14 18.98 22.52 8.37
N SER A 15 20.21 22.15 8.74
CA SER A 15 20.64 22.11 10.14
C SER A 15 20.99 23.52 10.64
N GLY A 16 20.70 23.84 11.91
CA GLY A 16 21.10 25.10 12.57
C GLY A 16 19.96 25.92 13.19
N GLU A 17 20.28 27.11 13.70
CA GLU A 17 19.38 28.04 14.41
C GLU A 17 18.18 28.48 13.55
N GLN A 18 18.39 28.59 12.25
CA GLN A 18 17.35 28.91 11.26
C GLN A 18 16.31 27.80 11.16
N ALA A 19 16.70 26.53 11.39
CA ALA A 19 15.79 25.39 11.42
C ALA A 19 14.85 25.45 12.63
N ALA A 20 15.36 25.82 13.81
CA ALA A 20 14.57 25.93 15.03
C ALA A 20 13.52 27.05 14.94
N ALA A 21 13.93 28.23 14.45
CA ALA A 21 13.01 29.34 14.20
C ALA A 21 12.00 29.01 13.08
N PHE A 22 12.41 28.26 12.06
CA PHE A 22 11.53 27.80 10.99
C PHE A 22 10.49 26.80 11.52
N LEU A 23 10.93 25.80 12.29
CA LEU A 23 10.08 24.79 12.93
C LEU A 23 9.07 25.39 13.91
N ALA A 24 9.45 26.44 14.65
CA ALA A 24 8.54 27.18 15.53
C ALA A 24 7.45 27.96 14.76
N ALA A 25 7.68 28.29 13.49
CA ALA A 25 6.77 29.05 12.64
C ALA A 25 5.95 28.18 11.66
N VAL A 26 6.10 26.85 11.68
CA VAL A 26 5.36 25.94 10.80
C VAL A 26 3.86 26.04 11.10
N ARG A 27 3.06 26.14 10.04
CA ARG A 27 1.59 26.13 10.12
C ARG A 27 0.97 25.01 9.31
N CYS A 28 1.74 24.39 8.42
CA CYS A 28 1.30 23.30 7.56
C CYS A 28 2.46 22.32 7.29
N LEU A 29 2.15 21.03 7.43
CA LEU A 29 3.00 19.92 7.06
C LEU A 29 2.32 19.15 5.93
N VAL A 30 3.01 19.00 4.80
CA VAL A 30 2.50 18.26 3.64
C VAL A 30 3.33 16.99 3.46
N SER A 31 2.68 15.84 3.61
CA SER A 31 3.28 14.53 3.41
C SER A 31 3.11 14.06 1.97
N THR A 32 4.19 13.54 1.39
CA THR A 32 4.17 12.86 0.09
C THR A 32 3.64 11.43 0.18
N ALA A 33 3.42 10.90 1.39
CA ALA A 33 2.81 9.60 1.63
C ALA A 33 1.29 9.73 1.82
N ALA A 34 0.54 8.63 1.71
CA ALA A 34 -0.87 8.60 2.07
C ALA A 34 -1.07 8.33 3.57
N GLY A 35 -0.26 7.42 4.13
CA GLY A 35 -0.22 7.16 5.57
C GLY A 35 0.48 8.28 6.32
N VAL A 36 -0.04 8.60 7.50
CA VAL A 36 0.47 9.68 8.37
C VAL A 36 0.87 9.15 9.76
N ASP A 37 0.99 7.83 9.92
CA ASP A 37 1.27 7.16 11.20
C ASP A 37 2.65 7.53 11.79
N HIS A 38 3.55 8.05 10.95
CA HIS A 38 4.88 8.55 11.34
C HIS A 38 4.88 10.02 11.80
N ILE A 39 3.73 10.70 11.74
CA ILE A 39 3.57 12.10 12.14
C ILE A 39 2.82 12.12 13.48
N ASP A 40 3.35 12.87 14.45
CA ASP A 40 2.63 13.14 15.70
C ASP A 40 1.48 14.13 15.44
N LEU A 41 0.33 13.59 15.08
CA LEU A 41 -0.86 14.36 14.78
C LEU A 41 -1.40 15.10 16.02
N ALA A 42 -1.19 14.55 17.23
CA ALA A 42 -1.65 15.18 18.46
C ALA A 42 -0.83 16.44 18.77
N GLU A 43 0.48 16.37 18.62
CA GLU A 43 1.36 17.52 18.78
C GLU A 43 1.15 18.57 17.68
N CYS A 44 0.94 18.14 16.43
CA CYS A 44 0.57 19.04 15.34
C CYS A 44 -0.74 19.78 15.66
N ALA A 45 -1.76 19.07 16.13
CA ALA A 45 -3.03 19.67 16.54
C ALA A 45 -2.84 20.67 17.70
N ARG A 46 -2.05 20.31 18.74
CA ARG A 46 -1.76 21.19 19.87
C ARG A 46 -1.08 22.50 19.46
N ARG A 47 -0.25 22.45 18.42
CA ARG A 47 0.47 23.61 17.86
C ARG A 47 -0.31 24.36 16.78
N GLY A 48 -1.52 23.91 16.41
CA GLY A 48 -2.30 24.49 15.31
C GLY A 48 -1.65 24.28 13.93
N VAL A 49 -0.89 23.20 13.76
CA VAL A 49 -0.27 22.80 12.49
C VAL A 49 -1.23 21.91 11.72
N VAL A 50 -1.59 22.33 10.51
CA VAL A 50 -2.41 21.54 9.59
C VAL A 50 -1.56 20.44 8.94
N VAL A 51 -2.07 19.22 8.89
CA VAL A 51 -1.41 18.11 8.20
C VAL A 51 -2.20 17.75 6.95
N ALA A 52 -1.54 17.77 5.79
CA ALA A 52 -2.06 17.28 4.53
C ALA A 52 -1.24 16.09 4.03
N ASN A 53 -1.87 15.19 3.28
CA ASN A 53 -1.22 14.02 2.71
C ASN A 53 -1.55 13.90 1.22
N SER A 54 -0.93 12.94 0.55
CA SER A 54 -1.17 12.67 -0.88
C SER A 54 -2.54 12.05 -1.19
N GLY A 55 -3.35 11.75 -0.18
CA GLY A 55 -4.69 11.18 -0.35
C GLY A 55 -4.68 9.87 -1.12
N THR A 56 -5.26 9.88 -2.33
CA THR A 56 -5.55 8.68 -3.12
C THR A 56 -4.70 8.56 -4.39
N VAL A 57 -3.79 9.50 -4.65
CA VAL A 57 -3.11 9.62 -5.95
C VAL A 57 -2.33 8.36 -6.35
N TYR A 58 -1.77 7.63 -5.39
CA TYR A 58 -0.99 6.40 -5.63
C TYR A 58 -1.81 5.10 -5.54
N SER A 59 -3.13 5.19 -5.33
CA SER A 59 -3.94 4.00 -5.00
C SER A 59 -3.93 2.95 -6.11
N ALA A 60 -3.92 3.38 -7.37
CA ALA A 60 -3.86 2.48 -8.52
C ALA A 60 -2.52 1.76 -8.61
N ASP A 61 -1.40 2.51 -8.53
CA ASP A 61 -0.05 1.94 -8.61
C ASP A 61 0.21 0.94 -7.49
N VAL A 62 -0.23 1.24 -6.26
CA VAL A 62 -0.11 0.30 -5.13
C VAL A 62 -0.95 -0.96 -5.37
N ALA A 63 -2.16 -0.82 -5.92
CA ALA A 63 -2.99 -1.97 -6.25
C ALA A 63 -2.36 -2.84 -7.36
N ASP A 64 -1.80 -2.22 -8.39
CA ASP A 64 -1.05 -2.92 -9.45
C ASP A 64 0.15 -3.65 -8.89
N HIS A 65 0.93 -2.99 -8.03
CA HIS A 65 2.09 -3.60 -7.39
C HIS A 65 1.70 -4.79 -6.51
N ALA A 66 0.65 -4.67 -5.69
CA ALA A 66 0.19 -5.77 -4.84
C ALA A 66 -0.23 -7.01 -5.64
N VAL A 67 -0.98 -6.84 -6.73
CA VAL A 67 -1.37 -7.93 -7.63
C VAL A 67 -0.15 -8.50 -8.36
N GLY A 68 0.77 -7.65 -8.82
CA GLY A 68 2.01 -8.07 -9.46
C GLY A 68 2.88 -8.94 -8.55
N VAL A 69 3.10 -8.51 -7.31
CA VAL A 69 3.85 -9.29 -6.30
C VAL A 69 3.16 -10.61 -6.00
N LEU A 70 1.82 -10.63 -5.88
CA LEU A 70 1.06 -11.87 -5.70
C LEU A 70 1.32 -12.87 -6.84
N VAL A 71 1.28 -12.41 -8.10
CA VAL A 71 1.58 -13.26 -9.27
C VAL A 71 3.03 -13.74 -9.25
N VAL A 72 3.98 -12.84 -8.95
CA VAL A 72 5.41 -13.17 -8.82
C VAL A 72 5.65 -14.28 -7.81
N VAL A 73 5.00 -14.22 -6.65
CA VAL A 73 5.09 -15.23 -5.59
C VAL A 73 4.46 -16.54 -6.06
N LEU A 74 3.21 -16.52 -6.50
CA LEU A 74 2.49 -17.74 -6.88
C LEU A 74 3.14 -18.47 -8.06
N ARG A 75 3.63 -17.73 -9.06
CA ARG A 75 4.29 -18.30 -10.24
C ARG A 75 5.80 -18.45 -10.09
N ARG A 76 6.35 -18.08 -8.93
CA ARG A 76 7.78 -18.15 -8.60
C ARG A 76 8.66 -17.44 -9.64
N VAL A 77 8.21 -16.31 -10.16
CA VAL A 77 8.85 -15.63 -11.32
C VAL A 77 10.27 -15.22 -11.01
N SER A 78 10.52 -14.56 -9.86
CA SER A 78 11.87 -14.13 -9.48
C SER A 78 12.83 -15.30 -9.27
N ALA A 79 12.33 -16.46 -8.85
CA ALA A 79 13.15 -17.66 -8.71
C ALA A 79 13.41 -18.36 -10.06
N ALA A 80 12.45 -18.30 -10.98
CA ALA A 80 12.61 -18.81 -12.35
C ALA A 80 13.65 -18.00 -13.12
N GLU A 81 13.62 -16.67 -12.96
CA GLU A 81 14.60 -15.76 -13.55
C GLU A 81 16.03 -16.10 -13.11
N ARG A 82 16.25 -16.31 -11.81
CA ARG A 82 17.55 -16.73 -11.27
C ARG A 82 17.98 -18.11 -11.76
N PHE A 83 17.04 -19.03 -11.91
CA PHE A 83 17.30 -20.37 -12.45
C PHE A 83 17.83 -20.30 -13.90
N VAL A 84 17.20 -19.46 -14.73
CA VAL A 84 17.66 -19.22 -16.11
C VAL A 84 19.03 -18.54 -16.13
N ARG A 85 19.25 -17.50 -15.31
CA ARG A 85 20.57 -16.83 -15.22
C ARG A 85 21.71 -17.77 -14.82
N ARG A 86 21.42 -18.79 -14.01
CA ARG A 86 22.38 -19.83 -13.62
C ARG A 86 22.60 -20.89 -14.70
N ARG A 87 22.00 -20.73 -15.89
CA ARG A 87 22.06 -21.67 -17.01
C ARG A 87 21.60 -23.08 -16.63
N LEU A 88 20.63 -23.18 -15.72
CA LEU A 88 20.08 -24.47 -15.28
C LEU A 88 18.92 -24.94 -16.17
N TRP A 89 18.38 -24.07 -17.03
CA TRP A 89 17.31 -24.42 -17.97
C TRP A 89 17.67 -25.54 -18.96
N PRO A 90 18.89 -25.60 -19.54
CA PRO A 90 19.28 -26.68 -20.45
C PRO A 90 19.56 -28.01 -19.75
N LEU A 91 19.63 -28.05 -18.41
CA LEU A 91 19.85 -29.30 -17.68
C LEU A 91 18.57 -30.13 -17.74
N HIS A 92 18.62 -31.27 -18.44
CA HIS A 92 17.47 -32.13 -18.70
C HIS A 92 16.90 -32.81 -17.43
N ASP A 93 17.69 -32.90 -16.37
CA ASP A 93 17.36 -33.67 -15.17
C ASP A 93 16.68 -32.77 -14.11
N GLY A 94 15.37 -32.58 -14.27
CA GLY A 94 14.51 -32.02 -13.22
C GLY A 94 14.14 -30.54 -13.38
N GLY A 95 13.45 -30.22 -14.48
CA GLY A 95 13.02 -28.86 -14.86
C GLY A 95 12.42 -28.00 -13.73
N TYR A 96 12.33 -26.69 -13.98
CA TYR A 96 11.97 -25.71 -12.95
C TYR A 96 10.64 -26.05 -12.24
N PRO A 97 10.57 -26.00 -10.89
CA PRO A 97 9.37 -26.38 -10.14
C PRO A 97 8.12 -25.61 -10.55
N LEU A 98 7.00 -26.32 -10.67
CA LEU A 98 5.72 -25.69 -10.99
C LEU A 98 5.28 -24.69 -9.89
N GLY A 99 4.71 -23.57 -10.34
CA GLY A 99 4.05 -22.60 -9.48
C GLY A 99 2.59 -22.94 -9.21
N SER A 100 1.94 -22.09 -8.43
CA SER A 100 0.51 -22.15 -8.15
C SER A 100 -0.29 -21.24 -9.10
N LYS A 101 -1.43 -21.74 -9.59
CA LYS A 101 -2.41 -20.95 -10.34
C LYS A 101 -3.10 -19.93 -9.42
N LEU A 102 -3.17 -18.65 -9.85
CA LEU A 102 -3.90 -17.59 -9.16
C LEU A 102 -5.42 -17.69 -9.37
N GLY A 103 -5.87 -17.88 -10.62
CA GLY A 103 -7.30 -17.88 -10.93
C GLY A 103 -8.07 -18.97 -10.19
N GLY A 104 -9.27 -18.63 -9.71
CA GLY A 104 -10.11 -19.49 -8.88
C GLY A 104 -9.72 -19.53 -7.40
N LYS A 105 -8.62 -18.88 -6.99
CA LYS A 105 -8.25 -18.81 -5.57
C LYS A 105 -9.22 -17.92 -4.79
N ARG A 106 -9.36 -18.26 -3.51
CA ARG A 106 -10.02 -17.45 -2.49
C ARG A 106 -9.02 -16.46 -1.92
N VAL A 107 -9.37 -15.18 -1.91
CA VAL A 107 -8.49 -14.10 -1.44
C VAL A 107 -9.18 -13.29 -0.37
N GLY A 108 -8.56 -13.19 0.81
CA GLY A 108 -8.99 -12.29 1.88
C GLY A 108 -8.24 -10.97 1.83
N ILE A 109 -8.96 -9.85 1.83
CA ILE A 109 -8.40 -8.49 1.86
C ILE A 109 -8.68 -7.85 3.22
N ILE A 110 -7.64 -7.45 3.94
CA ILE A 110 -7.76 -6.72 5.20
C ILE A 110 -7.75 -5.22 4.89
N GLY A 111 -8.91 -4.58 5.08
CA GLY A 111 -9.13 -3.18 4.75
C GLY A 111 -9.61 -2.98 3.32
N LEU A 112 -10.92 -2.79 3.13
CA LEU A 112 -11.52 -2.50 1.82
C LEU A 112 -11.67 -0.99 1.57
N GLY A 113 -10.58 -0.25 1.74
CA GLY A 113 -10.47 1.18 1.41
C GLY A 113 -10.21 1.41 -0.08
N ASN A 114 -9.68 2.59 -0.46
CA ASN A 114 -9.39 2.91 -1.87
C ASN A 114 -8.48 1.86 -2.54
N ILE A 115 -7.38 1.50 -1.88
CA ILE A 115 -6.43 0.50 -2.40
C ILE A 115 -7.07 -0.90 -2.39
N GLY A 116 -7.67 -1.31 -1.27
CA GLY A 116 -8.27 -2.65 -1.13
C GLY A 116 -9.36 -2.93 -2.17
N SER A 117 -10.21 -1.95 -2.46
CA SER A 117 -11.24 -2.08 -3.51
C SER A 117 -10.63 -2.21 -4.91
N LEU A 118 -9.54 -1.48 -5.19
CA LEU A 118 -8.83 -1.57 -6.48
C LEU A 118 -8.10 -2.90 -6.66
N ILE A 119 -7.56 -3.47 -5.58
CA ILE A 119 -7.00 -4.83 -5.56
C ILE A 119 -8.10 -5.85 -5.84
N ALA A 120 -9.24 -5.75 -5.12
CA ALA A 120 -10.37 -6.65 -5.28
C ALA A 120 -10.84 -6.69 -6.75
N LYS A 121 -11.08 -5.53 -7.37
CA LYS A 121 -11.49 -5.40 -8.77
C LYS A 121 -10.54 -6.12 -9.75
N ARG A 122 -9.23 -6.02 -9.51
CA ARG A 122 -8.23 -6.67 -10.36
C ARG A 122 -8.27 -8.19 -10.19
N LEU A 123 -8.36 -8.66 -8.95
CA LEU A 123 -8.38 -10.09 -8.63
C LEU A 123 -9.69 -10.78 -9.07
N GLU A 124 -10.81 -10.06 -9.07
CA GLU A 124 -12.05 -10.53 -9.71
C GLU A 124 -11.84 -10.87 -11.19
N ALA A 125 -11.08 -10.05 -11.93
CA ALA A 125 -10.77 -10.31 -13.34
C ALA A 125 -9.88 -11.56 -13.55
N PHE A 126 -9.13 -11.98 -12.53
CA PHE A 126 -8.44 -13.29 -12.53
C PHE A 126 -9.37 -14.47 -12.19
N GLY A 127 -10.64 -14.21 -11.88
CA GLY A 127 -11.61 -15.20 -11.43
C GLY A 127 -11.40 -15.63 -9.97
N CYS A 128 -10.80 -14.78 -9.13
CA CYS A 128 -10.68 -15.05 -7.71
C CYS A 128 -12.00 -14.79 -6.98
N VAL A 129 -12.24 -15.53 -5.89
CA VAL A 129 -13.34 -15.26 -4.96
C VAL A 129 -12.84 -14.35 -3.86
N ILE A 130 -13.43 -13.16 -3.74
CA ILE A 130 -12.96 -12.12 -2.82
C ILE A 130 -13.76 -12.15 -1.51
N TYR A 131 -13.02 -12.13 -0.42
CA TYR A 131 -13.48 -11.91 0.94
C TYR A 131 -12.79 -10.68 1.50
N TYR A 132 -13.41 -10.03 2.48
CA TYR A 132 -12.75 -8.91 3.15
C TYR A 132 -13.06 -8.83 4.63
N HIS A 133 -12.16 -8.17 5.35
CA HIS A 133 -12.36 -7.73 6.72
C HIS A 133 -12.11 -6.23 6.81
N SER A 134 -12.94 -5.52 7.57
CA SER A 134 -12.74 -4.12 7.95
C SER A 134 -13.45 -3.83 9.26
N ARG A 135 -13.22 -2.65 9.85
CA ARG A 135 -13.86 -2.23 11.12
C ARG A 135 -15.40 -2.29 11.08
N ARG A 136 -15.97 -2.03 9.91
CA ARG A 136 -17.41 -2.10 9.64
C ARG A 136 -17.62 -2.75 8.27
N PRO A 137 -18.72 -3.49 8.07
CA PRO A 137 -19.11 -3.97 6.74
C PRO A 137 -19.41 -2.78 5.82
N LYS A 138 -19.35 -3.03 4.52
CA LYS A 138 -19.67 -2.09 3.45
C LYS A 138 -20.82 -2.62 2.63
N ASP A 139 -21.93 -1.89 2.61
CA ASP A 139 -23.14 -2.27 1.86
C ASP A 139 -22.97 -2.03 0.34
N SER A 140 -21.97 -1.26 -0.06
CA SER A 140 -21.71 -0.90 -1.46
C SER A 140 -20.93 -1.94 -2.26
N VAL A 141 -20.63 -3.10 -1.70
CA VAL A 141 -19.85 -4.17 -2.36
C VAL A 141 -20.51 -5.53 -2.16
N SER A 142 -20.36 -6.41 -3.15
CA SER A 142 -20.90 -7.78 -3.12
C SER A 142 -19.98 -8.79 -2.42
N TYR A 143 -18.76 -8.39 -2.07
CA TYR A 143 -17.80 -9.27 -1.42
C TYR A 143 -18.30 -9.75 -0.06
N ARG A 144 -17.98 -10.99 0.30
CA ARG A 144 -18.37 -11.52 1.62
C ARG A 144 -17.48 -10.91 2.71
N TYR A 145 -18.12 -10.27 3.69
CA TYR A 145 -17.51 -9.71 4.88
C TYR A 145 -17.20 -10.79 5.93
N PHE A 146 -16.06 -10.66 6.61
CA PHE A 146 -15.73 -11.38 7.82
C PHE A 146 -15.49 -10.42 9.00
N PRO A 147 -16.04 -10.70 10.19
CA PRO A 147 -15.92 -9.83 11.35
C PRO A 147 -14.53 -9.87 12.01
N ASN A 148 -13.69 -10.88 11.71
CA ASN A 148 -12.31 -10.99 12.20
C ASN A 148 -11.40 -11.69 11.17
N VAL A 149 -10.10 -11.60 11.40
CA VAL A 149 -9.05 -12.15 10.49
C VAL A 149 -8.69 -13.61 10.75
N HIS A 150 -9.22 -14.22 11.82
CA HIS A 150 -8.90 -15.60 12.19
C HIS A 150 -9.82 -16.63 11.53
N HIS A 151 -10.92 -16.17 10.93
CA HIS A 151 -11.87 -17.05 10.27
C HIS A 151 -11.20 -17.74 9.07
N ARG A 152 -11.23 -19.08 9.07
CA ARG A 152 -10.74 -19.87 7.92
C ARG A 152 -11.86 -19.99 6.89
N PHE A 153 -11.50 -19.81 5.63
CA PHE A 153 -12.32 -20.12 4.46
C PHE A 153 -11.60 -21.21 3.71
#